data_AF-A0A8H3GWP7-F1
#
_entry.id   AF-A0A8H3GWP7-F1
#
_cell.length_a   1.000
_cell.length_b   1.000
_cell.length_c   1.000
_cell.angle_alpha   90.00
_cell.angle_beta   90.00
_cell.angle_gamma   90.00
#
_symmetry.space_group_name_H-M   'P 1'
#
loop_
_entity.id
_entity.type
_entity.pdbx_description
1 polymer ?
#
loop_
_entity_poly.entity_id
_entity_poly.type
_entity_poly.pdbx_seq_one_letter_code
_entity_poly.pdbx_strand_id
1 'polypeptide(L)'
;MLRLVLFALFALASALPLPRDGVTVLDGTEIESYRIYAQFARVGYCPPSKTANWTCGDACNAIPDFTPYATGGDGGSVPYCESDATRIARSERSPST
;
A
#
# COMPACT_ATOMS: atom_id res chain seq x y z
N MET A 1 -28.58 -26.27 26.57
CA MET A 1 -27.89 -27.39 25.88
C MET A 1 -27.79 -27.18 24.37
N LEU A 2 -28.87 -26.81 23.67
CA LEU A 2 -28.85 -26.47 22.23
C LEU A 2 -27.81 -25.39 21.82
N ARG A 3 -27.60 -24.37 22.66
CA ARG A 3 -26.62 -23.31 22.41
C ARG A 3 -25.15 -23.75 22.50
N LEU A 4 -24.82 -24.73 23.34
CA LEU A 4 -23.46 -25.29 23.39
C LEU A 4 -23.18 -26.15 22.16
N VAL A 5 -24.19 -26.88 21.68
CA VAL A 5 -24.07 -27.72 20.47
C VAL A 5 -23.83 -26.85 19.23
N LEU A 6 -24.52 -25.72 19.09
CA LEU A 6 -24.27 -24.77 18.00
C LEU A 6 -22.85 -24.16 18.04
N PHE A 7 -22.33 -23.84 19.23
CA PHE A 7 -20.99 -23.28 19.36
C PHE A 7 -19.89 -24.30 19.04
N ALA A 8 -20.12 -25.57 19.41
CA ALA A 8 -19.23 -26.67 19.04
C ALA A 8 -19.25 -26.94 17.52
N LEU A 9 -20.41 -26.88 16.87
CA LEU A 9 -20.54 -27.03 15.41
C LEU A 9 -19.77 -25.94 14.63
N PHE A 10 -19.75 -24.70 15.13
CA PHE A 10 -19.02 -23.60 14.49
C PHE A 10 -17.49 -23.75 14.60
N ALA A 11 -17.00 -24.43 15.65
CA ALA A 11 -15.57 -24.69 15.85
C ALA A 11 -14.99 -25.75 14.89
N LEU A 12 -15.82 -26.55 14.22
CA LEU A 12 -15.40 -27.54 13.22
C LEU A 12 -15.30 -26.98 11.79
N ALA A 13 -15.55 -25.69 11.57
CA ALA A 13 -15.25 -25.03 10.31
C ALA A 13 -13.73 -24.81 10.17
N SER A 14 -12.96 -25.90 10.05
CA SER A 14 -11.55 -25.83 9.69
C SER A 14 -11.43 -25.38 8.23
N ALA A 15 -10.66 -24.31 7.98
CA ALA A 15 -10.25 -23.97 6.63
C ALA A 15 -9.41 -25.12 6.07
N LEU A 16 -9.97 -25.87 5.11
CA LEU A 16 -9.21 -26.87 4.37
C LEU A 16 -8.13 -26.15 3.55
N PRO A 17 -6.84 -26.52 3.68
CA PRO A 17 -5.82 -25.97 2.80
C PRO A 17 -6.13 -26.40 1.36
N LEU A 18 -6.53 -25.44 0.53
CA LEU A 18 -6.69 -25.66 -0.89
C LEU A 18 -5.31 -25.88 -1.52
N PRO A 19 -5.17 -26.81 -2.48
CA PRO A 19 -3.95 -26.93 -3.26
C PRO A 19 -3.71 -25.61 -4.00
N ARG A 20 -2.48 -25.10 -3.91
CA ARG A 20 -2.03 -23.93 -4.66
C ARG A 20 -1.83 -24.32 -6.12
N ASP A 21 -2.33 -23.48 -7.02
CA ASP A 21 -2.27 -23.70 -8.47
C ASP A 21 -0.87 -23.37 -9.00
N GLY A 22 0.09 -24.25 -8.70
CA GLY A 22 1.48 -24.14 -9.13
C GLY A 22 2.24 -22.91 -8.63
N VAL A 23 3.49 -22.80 -9.07
CA VAL A 23 4.34 -21.61 -8.93
C VAL A 23 5.09 -21.43 -10.24
N THR A 24 5.02 -20.25 -10.83
CA THR A 24 5.80 -19.89 -12.02
C THR A 24 7.13 -19.28 -11.59
N VAL A 25 8.25 -19.82 -12.06
CA VAL A 25 9.57 -19.24 -11.83
C VAL A 25 9.74 -18.08 -12.81
N LEU A 26 9.96 -16.88 -12.28
CA LEU A 26 10.27 -15.69 -13.06
C LEU A 26 11.76 -15.69 -13.43
N ASP A 27 12.08 -15.25 -14.65
CA ASP A 27 13.46 -14.99 -15.04
C ASP A 27 13.94 -13.60 -14.58
N GLY A 28 15.23 -13.31 -14.78
CA GLY A 28 15.82 -12.05 -14.36
C GLY A 28 15.22 -10.82 -15.05
N THR A 29 14.75 -10.96 -16.30
CA THR A 29 14.14 -9.85 -17.04
C THR A 29 12.76 -9.51 -16.50
N GLU A 30 11.97 -10.53 -16.18
CA GLU A 30 10.67 -10.36 -15.52
C GLU A 30 10.83 -9.73 -14.13
N ILE A 31 11.77 -10.22 -13.33
CA ILE A 31 12.07 -9.64 -12.00
C ILE A 31 12.45 -8.18 -12.12
N GLU A 32 13.31 -7.82 -13.08
CA GLU A 32 13.72 -6.43 -13.24
C GLU A 32 12.59 -5.53 -13.76
N SER A 33 11.65 -6.06 -14.53
CA SER A 33 10.43 -5.32 -14.91
C SER A 33 9.59 -4.90 -13.69
N TYR A 34 9.66 -5.67 -12.59
CA TYR A 34 8.94 -5.36 -11.37
C TYR A 34 9.68 -4.42 -10.40
N ARG A 35 10.99 -4.16 -10.63
CA ARG A 35 11.82 -3.37 -9.71
C ARG A 35 11.22 -2.00 -9.38
N ILE A 36 10.64 -1.33 -10.38
CA ILE A 36 10.11 0.02 -10.21
C ILE A 36 8.98 0.08 -9.18
N TYR A 37 8.13 -0.95 -9.12
CA TYR A 37 7.04 -1.03 -8.14
C TYR A 37 7.56 -1.18 -6.71
N ALA A 38 8.64 -1.96 -6.53
CA ALA A 38 9.30 -2.08 -5.24
C ALA A 38 9.92 -0.74 -4.80
N GLN A 39 10.48 0.05 -5.73
CA GLN A 39 10.96 1.39 -5.40
C GLN A 39 9.82 2.33 -5.00
N PHE A 40 8.68 2.30 -5.69
CA PHE A 40 7.50 3.09 -5.30
C PHE A 40 6.98 2.69 -3.91
N ALA A 41 6.94 1.38 -3.62
CA ALA A 41 6.56 0.90 -2.30
C ALA A 41 7.52 1.41 -1.20
N ARG A 42 8.83 1.46 -1.49
CA ARG A 42 9.84 2.02 -0.59
C ARG A 42 9.61 3.51 -0.33
N VAL A 43 9.22 4.28 -1.34
CA VAL A 43 8.85 5.70 -1.18
C VAL A 43 7.65 5.88 -0.24
N GLY A 44 6.74 4.90 -0.18
CA GLY A 44 5.58 4.92 0.72
C GLY A 44 5.91 5.02 2.22
N TYR A 45 7.17 4.77 2.63
CA TYR A 45 7.64 4.91 4.01
C TYR A 45 8.26 6.29 4.30
N CYS A 46 8.37 7.15 3.31
CA CYS A 46 8.94 8.47 3.46
C CYS A 46 7.91 9.48 4.00
N PRO A 47 8.34 10.43 4.85
CA PRO A 47 7.46 11.50 5.31
C PRO A 47 6.86 12.31 4.14
N PRO A 48 5.59 12.73 4.21
CA PRO A 48 4.90 13.45 3.13
C PRO A 48 5.59 14.75 2.75
N SER A 49 6.19 15.45 3.70
CA SER A 49 6.96 16.67 3.43
C SER A 49 8.19 16.44 2.54
N LYS A 50 8.74 15.21 2.56
CA LYS A 50 9.87 14.80 1.72
C LYS A 50 9.39 14.27 0.38
N THR A 51 8.36 13.43 0.37
CA THR A 51 7.80 12.90 -0.88
C THR A 51 7.15 13.99 -1.72
N ALA A 52 6.52 15.01 -1.12
CA ALA A 52 5.92 16.13 -1.85
C ALA A 52 6.93 16.91 -2.71
N ASN A 53 8.18 16.96 -2.26
CA ASN A 53 9.30 17.59 -2.98
C ASN A 53 10.23 16.56 -3.63
N TRP A 54 9.88 15.27 -3.59
CA TRP A 54 10.69 14.15 -4.07
C TRP A 54 12.14 14.14 -3.54
N THR A 55 12.33 14.39 -2.24
CA THR A 55 13.65 14.57 -1.61
C THR A 55 14.00 13.50 -0.57
N CYS A 56 13.39 12.32 -0.64
CA CYS A 56 13.61 11.23 0.32
C CYS A 56 14.83 10.34 0.00
N GLY A 57 15.94 10.95 -0.41
CA GLY A 57 17.20 10.26 -0.70
C GLY A 57 17.04 9.12 -1.70
N ASP A 58 17.69 7.99 -1.43
CA ASP A 58 17.76 6.83 -2.33
C ASP A 58 16.40 6.30 -2.79
N ALA A 59 15.34 6.45 -1.99
CA ALA A 59 14.00 6.01 -2.38
C ALA A 59 13.45 6.86 -3.55
N CYS A 60 13.59 8.18 -3.46
CA CYS A 60 13.20 9.10 -4.55
C CYS A 60 14.20 9.05 -5.71
N ASN A 61 15.50 8.98 -5.43
CA ASN A 61 16.54 8.93 -6.46
C ASN A 61 16.46 7.70 -7.35
N ALA A 62 15.90 6.59 -6.85
CA ALA A 62 15.67 5.38 -7.64
C ALA A 62 14.55 5.53 -8.69
N ILE A 63 13.76 6.60 -8.62
CA ILE A 63 12.66 6.92 -9.53
C ILE A 63 12.84 8.38 -9.98
N PRO A 64 13.74 8.62 -10.94
CA PRO A 64 13.97 9.97 -11.45
C PRO A 64 12.71 10.52 -12.13
N ASP A 65 12.59 11.85 -12.15
CA ASP A 65 11.56 12.59 -12.90
C ASP A 65 10.10 12.31 -12.49
N PHE A 66 9.87 11.79 -11.29
CA PHE A 66 8.51 11.64 -10.75
C PHE A 66 8.05 12.90 -10.01
N THR A 67 6.86 13.38 -10.36
CA THR A 67 6.19 14.48 -9.66
C THR A 67 4.94 13.95 -8.95
N PRO A 68 4.91 13.93 -7.60
CA PRO A 68 3.74 13.48 -6.87
C PRO A 68 2.54 14.41 -7.12
N TYR A 69 1.38 13.82 -7.37
CA TYR A 69 0.11 14.55 -7.38
C TYR A 69 -0.37 14.88 -5.95
N ALA A 70 -0.22 13.93 -5.04
CA ALA A 70 -0.60 14.07 -3.64
C ALA A 70 0.32 13.23 -2.74
N THR A 71 0.44 13.64 -1.48
CA THR A 71 1.16 12.91 -0.43
C THR A 71 0.35 13.01 0.86
N GLY A 72 0.44 12.03 1.77
CA GLY A 72 -0.49 11.99 2.91
C GLY A 72 -0.03 11.14 4.08
N GLY A 73 -0.87 11.07 5.10
CA GLY A 73 -0.59 10.36 6.35
C GLY A 73 0.33 11.09 7.32
N ASP A 74 0.43 10.53 8.52
CA ASP A 74 1.25 11.02 9.62
C ASP A 74 2.30 9.99 10.07
N GLY A 75 2.24 8.77 9.53
CA GLY A 75 3.16 7.66 9.86
C GLY A 75 2.86 7.02 11.20
N GLY A 76 1.80 7.44 11.88
CA GLY A 76 1.26 6.85 13.08
C GLY A 76 -0.09 6.19 12.80
N SER A 77 -1.18 6.91 13.07
CA SER A 77 -2.54 6.42 12.82
C SER A 77 -2.88 6.27 11.34
N VAL A 78 -2.25 7.09 10.49
CA VAL A 78 -2.46 7.07 9.04
C VAL A 78 -1.11 6.83 8.35
N PRO A 79 -0.90 5.71 7.66
CA PRO A 79 0.35 5.41 6.96
C PRO A 79 0.73 6.51 5.96
N TYR A 80 2.03 6.76 5.76
CA TYR A 80 2.50 7.81 4.84
C TYR A 80 2.13 7.61 3.36
N CYS A 81 1.78 6.39 2.97
CA CYS A 81 1.28 6.10 1.64
C CYS A 81 -0.23 6.40 1.47
N GLU A 82 -0.93 6.69 2.56
CA GLU A 82 -2.36 6.97 2.54
C GLU A 82 -2.58 8.48 2.31
N SER A 83 -3.04 8.83 1.11
CA SER A 83 -3.65 10.14 0.89
C SER A 83 -5.00 10.15 1.60
N ASP A 84 -5.10 10.84 2.74
CA ASP A 84 -6.39 11.08 3.40
C ASP A 84 -7.36 11.65 2.35
N ALA A 85 -8.37 10.86 1.97
CA ALA A 85 -9.36 11.23 0.94
C ALA A 85 -10.07 12.55 1.30
N THR A 86 -10.13 12.89 2.58
CA THR A 86 -10.66 14.15 3.10
C THR A 86 -9.85 15.36 2.65
N ARG A 87 -8.54 15.20 2.37
CA ARG A 87 -7.66 16.26 1.88
C ARG A 87 -7.71 16.41 0.36
N ILE A 88 -7.90 15.32 -0.40
CA ILE A 88 -8.16 15.37 -1.85
C ILE A 88 -9.46 16.14 -2.11
N ALA A 89 -10.54 15.81 -1.39
CA ALA A 89 -11.83 16.50 -1.47
C ALA A 89 -11.78 17.97 -1.01
N ARG A 90 -10.83 18.34 -0.13
CA ARG A 90 -10.64 19.74 0.28
C ARG A 90 -9.95 20.58 -0.79
N SER A 91 -9.07 19.99 -1.60
CA SER A 91 -8.36 20.70 -2.68
C SER A 91 -9.34 21.13 -3.79
N GLU A 92 -10.35 20.31 -4.11
CA GLU A 92 -11.39 20.65 -5.09
C GLU A 92 -12.42 21.69 -4.57
N ARG A 93 -12.39 22.02 -3.28
CA ARG A 93 -13.29 22.99 -2.63
C ARG A 93 -12.60 24.29 -2.22
N SER A 94 -11.38 24.55 -2.70
CA SER A 94 -10.81 25.88 -2.57
C SER A 94 -11.37 26.76 -3.71
N PRO A 95 -12.17 27.81 -3.43
CA PRO A 95 -12.62 28.72 -4.47
C PRO A 95 -11.39 29.40 -5.07
N SER A 96 -11.27 29.36 -6.40
CA SER A 96 -10.39 30.23 -7.15
C SER A 96 -10.79 31.68 -6.87
N THR A 97 -10.00 32.37 -6.04
CA THR A 97 -9.91 33.84 -6.06
C THR A 97 -9.09 34.29 -7.24
#